data_AF-A0A316NQB2-F1
#
_entry.id   AF-A0A316NQB2-F1
#
_cell.length_a   1.000
_cell.length_b   1.000
_cell.length_c   1.000
_cell.angle_alpha   90.00
_cell.angle_beta   90.00
_cell.angle_gamma   90.00
#
_symmetry.space_group_name_H-M   'P 1'
#
loop_
_entity.id
_entity.type
_entity.pdbx_description
1 polymer ?
#
loop_
_entity_poly.entity_id
_entity_poly.type
_entity_poly.pdbx_seq_one_letter_code
_entity_poly.pdbx_strand_id
1 'polypeptide(L)'
;MVKQVDGEWQRTGHGLEYEYETIESQKTYTYSPDGVAVGSYDVFRMRGDDNGTALFNFMADHISGSESKVEIGQIMTGIEGDKGLNFITTSHTARQEAAIPNLINGQVGDGYIVREINHSHPNNPFPSDFGNNKTGDMGAATHLTNEYRKRGLNTPPQFHIYYVPTQQKIPFGSRSKRADFNKF
;
A
#
# COMPACT_ATOMS: atom_id res chain seq x y z
N MET A 1 11.57 20.71 5.67
CA MET A 1 12.47 21.74 6.23
C MET A 1 12.26 23.02 5.42
N VAL A 2 12.30 24.19 6.04
CA VAL A 2 12.22 25.49 5.34
C VAL A 2 13.52 26.25 5.58
N LYS A 3 14.06 26.89 4.55
CA LYS A 3 15.21 27.80 4.68
C LYS A 3 14.86 29.14 4.06
N GLN A 4 15.51 30.19 4.55
CA GLN A 4 15.41 31.50 3.95
C GLN A 4 16.36 31.56 2.74
N VAL A 5 15.81 31.82 1.54
CA VAL A 5 16.56 32.05 0.29
C VAL A 5 16.13 33.42 -0.21
N ASP A 6 17.08 34.34 -0.35
CA ASP A 6 16.85 35.71 -0.80
C ASP A 6 15.73 36.46 -0.04
N GLY A 7 15.59 36.18 1.26
CA GLY A 7 14.60 36.79 2.13
C GLY A 7 13.26 36.05 2.20
N GLU A 8 13.01 35.07 1.32
CA GLU A 8 11.78 34.29 1.29
C GLU A 8 11.94 32.91 1.94
N TRP A 9 10.89 32.46 2.64
CA TRP A 9 10.85 31.12 3.22
C TRP A 9 10.53 30.09 2.14
N GLN A 10 11.52 29.30 1.75
CA GLN A 10 11.36 28.23 0.78
C GLN A 10 11.39 26.86 1.45
N ARG A 11 10.50 25.95 1.03
CA ARG A 11 10.61 24.52 1.36
C ARG A 11 11.86 23.95 0.69
N THR A 12 12.68 23.26 1.47
CA THR A 12 13.94 22.65 1.03
C THR A 12 13.89 21.13 0.99
N GLY A 13 12.71 20.55 1.18
CA GLY A 13 12.48 19.11 1.13
C GLY A 13 11.60 18.72 -0.04
N HIS A 14 11.46 17.41 -0.23
CA HIS A 14 10.49 16.84 -1.16
C HIS A 14 9.06 17.17 -0.70
N GLY A 15 8.17 17.44 -1.65
CA GLY A 15 6.77 17.72 -1.37
C GLY A 15 5.88 17.32 -2.54
N LEU A 16 4.63 17.01 -2.20
CA LEU A 16 3.52 16.90 -3.13
C LEU A 16 2.47 17.93 -2.75
N GLU A 17 1.83 18.48 -3.78
CA GLU A 17 0.74 19.44 -3.65
C GLU A 17 -0.47 18.86 -4.35
N TYR A 18 -1.63 19.04 -3.73
CA TYR A 18 -2.91 18.54 -4.21
C TYR A 18 -3.96 19.63 -4.14
N GLU A 19 -4.91 19.57 -5.06
CA GLU A 19 -6.12 20.36 -4.97
C GLU A 19 -6.90 20.04 -3.69
N TYR A 20 -7.64 21.03 -3.19
CA TYR A 20 -8.51 20.86 -2.03
C TYR A 20 -9.47 19.68 -2.24
N GLU A 21 -9.80 18.97 -1.15
CA GLU A 21 -10.63 17.74 -1.14
C GLU A 21 -10.02 16.49 -1.80
N THR A 22 -8.80 16.56 -2.36
CA THR A 22 -8.11 15.35 -2.85
C THR A 22 -7.83 14.35 -1.73
N ILE A 23 -7.43 14.84 -0.55
CA ILE A 23 -7.34 14.05 0.68
C ILE A 23 -8.69 14.14 1.40
N GLU A 24 -9.49 13.08 1.38
CA GLU A 24 -10.78 13.03 2.07
C GLU A 24 -10.61 12.97 3.59
N SER A 25 -9.58 12.25 4.07
CA SER A 25 -9.27 12.13 5.50
C SER A 25 -7.90 11.48 5.72
N GLN A 26 -7.31 11.77 6.88
CA GLN A 26 -6.28 10.94 7.50
C GLN A 26 -6.83 10.40 8.83
N LYS A 27 -6.62 9.11 9.09
CA LYS A 27 -7.01 8.46 10.34
C LYS A 27 -5.96 7.47 10.80
N THR A 28 -5.75 7.43 12.11
CA THR A 28 -5.00 6.38 12.80
C THR A 28 -5.96 5.34 13.36
N TYR A 29 -5.64 4.07 13.17
CA TYR A 29 -6.35 2.94 13.73
C TYR A 29 -5.43 2.13 14.61
N THR A 30 -6.02 1.39 15.56
CA THR A 30 -5.30 0.44 16.40
C THR A 30 -5.77 -0.98 16.13
N TYR A 31 -4.89 -1.94 16.36
CA TYR A 31 -5.20 -3.37 16.25
C TYR A 31 -4.45 -4.14 17.32
N SER A 32 -4.98 -5.30 17.71
CA SER A 32 -4.32 -6.16 18.69
C SER A 32 -4.19 -7.59 18.16
N PRO A 33 -3.00 -7.99 17.67
CA PRO A 33 -2.79 -9.32 17.06
C PRO A 33 -3.04 -10.49 18.01
N ASP A 34 -2.70 -10.32 19.29
CA ASP A 34 -2.75 -11.35 20.34
C ASP A 34 -3.72 -11.00 21.48
N GLY A 35 -4.49 -9.92 21.32
CA GLY A 35 -5.39 -9.39 22.34
C GLY A 35 -4.68 -8.64 23.49
N VAL A 36 -3.36 -8.48 23.43
CA VAL A 36 -2.54 -7.85 24.48
C VAL A 36 -1.70 -6.70 23.92
N ALA A 37 -0.90 -6.94 22.88
CA ALA A 37 -0.12 -5.93 22.20
C ALA A 37 -1.04 -5.06 21.33
N VAL A 38 -0.91 -3.74 21.44
CA VAL A 38 -1.66 -2.80 20.60
C VAL A 38 -0.70 -2.18 19.58
N GLY A 39 -0.88 -2.55 18.32
CA GLY A 39 -0.25 -1.88 17.18
C GLY A 39 -1.15 -0.75 16.66
N SER A 40 -0.59 0.09 15.78
CA SER A 40 -1.35 1.14 15.10
C SER A 40 -0.93 1.25 13.64
N TYR A 41 -1.83 1.78 12.82
CA TYR A 41 -1.55 2.10 11.42
C TYR A 41 -2.29 3.37 11.00
N ASP A 42 -1.69 4.11 10.07
CA ASP A 42 -2.28 5.29 9.48
C ASP A 42 -2.86 5.01 8.11
N VAL A 43 -3.92 5.74 7.78
CA VAL A 43 -4.64 5.62 6.52
C VAL A 43 -4.98 7.00 5.99
N PHE A 44 -4.49 7.31 4.81
CA PHE A 44 -4.90 8.45 4.01
C PHE A 44 -5.92 7.99 2.99
N ARG A 45 -7.08 8.62 2.95
CA ARG A 45 -8.10 8.40 1.91
C ARG A 45 -7.94 9.47 0.84
N MET A 46 -7.70 9.03 -0.37
CA MET A 46 -7.31 9.86 -1.52
C MET A 46 -8.31 9.66 -2.66
N ARG A 47 -8.79 10.75 -3.27
CA ARG A 47 -9.56 10.71 -4.51
C ARG A 47 -8.67 10.81 -5.74
N GLY A 48 -8.98 9.99 -6.74
CA GLY A 48 -8.23 9.89 -7.99
C GLY A 48 -7.12 8.85 -7.90
N ASP A 49 -7.07 7.94 -8.87
CA ASP A 49 -6.02 6.91 -8.96
C ASP A 49 -4.63 7.51 -9.16
N ASP A 50 -4.51 8.57 -9.97
CA ASP A 50 -3.25 9.28 -10.18
C ASP A 50 -2.77 9.96 -8.90
N ASN A 51 -3.68 10.62 -8.17
CA ASN A 51 -3.35 11.28 -6.91
C ASN A 51 -2.91 10.26 -5.85
N GLY A 52 -3.66 9.15 -5.72
CA GLY A 52 -3.32 8.07 -4.79
C GLY A 52 -1.97 7.44 -5.11
N THR A 53 -1.71 7.16 -6.39
CA THR A 53 -0.44 6.57 -6.84
C THR A 53 0.72 7.53 -6.65
N ALA A 54 0.52 8.83 -6.88
CA ALA A 54 1.54 9.84 -6.60
C ALA A 54 1.92 9.88 -5.12
N LEU A 55 0.93 9.86 -4.20
CA LEU A 55 1.21 9.84 -2.76
C LEU A 55 1.91 8.55 -2.34
N PHE A 56 1.43 7.41 -2.83
CA PHE A 56 2.05 6.11 -2.59
C PHE A 56 3.52 6.09 -3.00
N ASN A 57 3.84 6.45 -4.25
CA ASN A 57 5.20 6.44 -4.77
C ASN A 57 6.09 7.41 -3.99
N PHE A 58 5.61 8.63 -3.72
CA PHE A 58 6.37 9.61 -2.95
C PHE A 58 6.71 9.11 -1.54
N MET A 59 5.74 8.52 -0.84
CA MET A 59 5.98 7.95 0.49
C MET A 59 6.90 6.73 0.39
N ALA A 60 6.71 5.83 -0.57
CA ALA A 60 7.56 4.66 -0.76
C ALA A 60 9.02 5.06 -1.03
N ASP A 61 9.24 6.00 -1.95
CA ASP A 61 10.58 6.44 -2.33
C ASP A 61 11.32 7.15 -1.18
N HIS A 62 10.61 7.99 -0.43
CA HIS A 62 11.24 8.82 0.61
C HIS A 62 11.19 8.23 2.02
N ILE A 63 10.25 7.34 2.32
CA ILE A 63 10.14 6.67 3.63
C ILE A 63 10.72 5.27 3.52
N SER A 64 10.20 4.41 2.65
CA SER A 64 10.73 3.05 2.49
C SER A 64 12.14 3.04 1.93
N GLY A 65 12.47 3.99 1.04
CA GLY A 65 13.83 4.18 0.53
C GLY A 65 14.83 4.66 1.59
N SER A 66 14.37 5.31 2.66
CA SER A 66 15.23 5.83 3.73
C SER A 66 15.78 4.72 4.65
N GLU A 67 16.59 5.11 5.64
CA GLU A 67 17.07 4.21 6.69
C GLU A 67 15.94 3.58 7.53
N SER A 68 14.74 4.18 7.56
CA SER A 68 13.61 3.63 8.32
C SER A 68 13.11 2.30 7.73
N LYS A 69 13.22 2.13 6.40
CA LYS A 69 12.73 0.95 5.66
C LYS A 69 11.28 0.58 5.99
N VAL A 70 10.48 1.56 6.42
CA VAL A 70 9.05 1.40 6.72
C VAL A 70 8.29 1.17 5.43
N GLU A 71 7.43 0.16 5.39
CA GLU A 71 6.64 -0.14 4.20
C GLU A 71 5.38 0.71 4.12
N ILE A 72 5.04 1.10 2.90
CA ILE A 72 3.85 1.86 2.52
C ILE A 72 2.97 0.96 1.67
N GLY A 73 1.66 1.00 1.91
CA GLY A 73 0.64 0.30 1.14
C GLY A 73 -0.26 1.26 0.36
N GLN A 74 -0.87 0.74 -0.70
CA GLN A 74 -1.95 1.38 -1.45
C GLN A 74 -3.03 0.34 -1.76
N ILE A 75 -4.27 0.68 -1.47
CA ILE A 75 -5.44 -0.10 -1.90
C ILE A 75 -6.28 0.78 -2.83
N MET A 76 -6.42 0.38 -4.08
CA MET A 76 -7.25 1.06 -5.08
C MET A 76 -8.62 0.42 -5.14
N THR A 77 -9.68 1.21 -4.94
CA THR A 77 -11.05 0.72 -4.85
C THR A 77 -12.02 1.53 -5.71
N GLY A 78 -13.23 0.99 -5.89
CA GLY A 78 -14.33 1.68 -6.57
C GLY A 78 -14.11 1.84 -8.07
N ILE A 79 -14.58 2.97 -8.62
CA ILE A 79 -14.49 3.30 -10.05
C ILE A 79 -13.09 3.84 -10.34
N GLU A 80 -12.41 3.33 -11.35
CA GLU A 80 -11.06 3.78 -11.74
C GLU A 80 -10.99 5.26 -12.16
N GLY A 81 -9.76 5.79 -12.21
CA GLY A 81 -9.47 7.16 -12.63
C GLY A 81 -9.81 8.18 -11.54
N ASP A 82 -10.33 9.35 -11.91
CA ASP A 82 -10.58 10.48 -11.01
C ASP A 82 -11.56 10.16 -9.86
N LYS A 83 -12.46 9.19 -10.09
CA LYS A 83 -13.43 8.75 -9.08
C LYS A 83 -12.89 7.65 -8.16
N GLY A 84 -11.67 7.17 -8.42
CA GLY A 84 -10.99 6.16 -7.63
C GLY A 84 -10.88 6.56 -6.17
N LEU A 85 -11.18 5.62 -5.27
CA LEU A 85 -10.89 5.80 -3.85
C LEU A 85 -9.66 4.97 -3.51
N ASN A 86 -8.60 5.66 -3.10
CA ASN A 86 -7.32 5.08 -2.77
C ASN A 86 -7.11 5.18 -1.25
N PHE A 87 -6.63 4.11 -0.64
CA PHE A 87 -6.20 4.09 0.76
C PHE A 87 -4.69 3.94 0.78
N ILE A 88 -3.97 4.98 1.23
CA ILE A 88 -2.52 4.93 1.40
C ILE A 88 -2.23 4.64 2.87
N THR A 89 -1.42 3.61 3.13
CA THR A 89 -1.32 3.02 4.45
C THR A 89 0.11 2.85 4.92
N THR A 90 0.31 2.87 6.24
CA THR A 90 1.56 2.41 6.85
C THR A 90 1.33 2.00 8.30
N SER A 91 1.99 0.93 8.73
CA SER A 91 2.03 0.52 10.15
C SER A 91 3.22 1.11 10.92
N HIS A 92 4.01 1.99 10.28
CA HIS A 92 5.25 2.55 10.85
C HIS A 92 6.31 1.51 11.24
N THR A 93 6.14 0.28 10.75
CA THR A 93 7.02 -0.85 11.07
C THR A 93 7.98 -1.07 9.90
N ALA A 94 9.26 -1.18 10.22
CA ALA A 94 10.26 -1.53 9.22
C ALA A 94 9.95 -2.92 8.63
N ARG A 95 9.88 -3.00 7.30
CA ARG A 95 9.74 -4.27 6.54
C ARG A 95 8.47 -5.07 6.86
N GLN A 96 7.43 -4.39 7.33
CA GLN A 96 6.14 -5.02 7.59
C GLN A 96 5.01 -4.01 7.37
N GLU A 97 4.04 -4.39 6.55
CA GLU A 97 2.78 -3.70 6.38
C GLU A 97 1.67 -4.52 7.07
N ALA A 98 1.12 -3.98 8.17
CA ALA A 98 0.00 -4.60 8.88
C ALA A 98 -1.35 -3.90 8.62
N ALA A 99 -1.40 -2.76 7.95
CA ALA A 99 -2.63 -2.01 7.74
C ALA A 99 -3.52 -2.65 6.67
N ILE A 100 -2.95 -3.09 5.54
CA ILE A 100 -3.65 -3.72 4.42
C ILE A 100 -4.51 -4.90 4.90
N PRO A 101 -3.97 -5.93 5.60
CA PRO A 101 -4.80 -7.04 6.05
C PRO A 101 -5.89 -6.61 7.04
N ASN A 102 -5.61 -5.64 7.93
CA ASN A 102 -6.60 -5.14 8.89
C ASN A 102 -7.72 -4.32 8.22
N LEU A 103 -7.39 -3.50 7.22
CA LEU A 103 -8.36 -2.69 6.47
C LEU A 103 -9.24 -3.55 5.58
N ILE A 104 -8.66 -4.53 4.91
CA ILE A 104 -9.38 -5.48 4.06
C ILE A 104 -10.35 -6.31 4.88
N ASN A 105 -9.95 -6.83 6.04
CA ASN A 105 -10.80 -7.64 6.90
C ASN A 105 -11.87 -6.83 7.66
N GLY A 106 -11.92 -5.52 7.48
CA GLY A 106 -12.97 -4.66 8.02
C GLY A 106 -13.52 -3.72 6.95
N GLN A 107 -13.19 -2.44 7.06
CA GLN A 107 -13.85 -1.35 6.33
C GLN A 107 -13.82 -1.51 4.80
N VAL A 108 -12.74 -2.06 4.25
CA VAL A 108 -12.57 -2.14 2.80
C VAL A 108 -13.27 -3.37 2.22
N GLY A 109 -13.13 -4.55 2.84
CA GLY A 109 -13.70 -5.79 2.34
C GLY A 109 -15.24 -5.82 2.34
N ASP A 110 -15.86 -5.11 3.29
CA ASP A 110 -17.32 -5.08 3.45
C ASP A 110 -18.00 -4.00 2.61
N GLY A 111 -17.29 -2.92 2.28
CA GLY A 111 -17.87 -1.72 1.64
C GLY A 111 -17.45 -1.46 0.20
N TYR A 112 -16.37 -2.07 -0.28
CA TYR A 112 -15.74 -1.66 -1.52
C TYR A 112 -15.32 -2.84 -2.41
N ILE A 113 -15.37 -2.61 -3.73
CA ILE A 113 -14.67 -3.45 -4.71
C ILE A 113 -13.22 -2.96 -4.76
N VAL A 114 -12.31 -3.82 -4.32
CA VAL A 114 -10.85 -3.67 -4.44
C VAL A 114 -10.45 -4.07 -5.85
N ARG A 115 -9.74 -3.17 -6.54
CA ARG A 115 -9.20 -3.40 -7.88
C ARG A 115 -7.75 -3.82 -7.82
N GLU A 116 -6.98 -3.16 -6.97
CA GLU A 116 -5.53 -3.33 -6.92
C GLU A 116 -5.00 -3.07 -5.51
N ILE A 117 -3.99 -3.83 -5.11
CA ILE A 117 -3.20 -3.65 -3.90
C ILE A 117 -1.73 -3.57 -4.27
N ASN A 118 -1.07 -2.51 -3.80
CA ASN A 118 0.37 -2.31 -3.94
C ASN A 118 0.99 -2.15 -2.57
N HIS A 119 2.22 -2.63 -2.39
CA HIS A 119 3.03 -2.25 -1.23
C HIS A 119 4.51 -2.18 -1.59
N SER A 120 5.23 -1.32 -0.89
CA SER A 120 6.63 -1.04 -1.17
C SER A 120 7.54 -2.10 -0.56
N HIS A 121 8.50 -2.61 -1.32
CA HIS A 121 9.62 -3.39 -0.80
C HIS A 121 10.92 -2.59 -0.91
N PRO A 122 11.63 -2.35 0.20
CA PRO A 122 12.90 -1.63 0.14
C PRO A 122 14.09 -2.53 -0.21
N ASN A 123 13.99 -3.86 -0.06
CA ASN A 123 15.15 -4.76 -0.11
C ASN A 123 15.13 -5.77 -1.25
N ASN A 124 13.95 -6.28 -1.64
CA ASN A 124 13.86 -7.34 -2.63
C ASN A 124 12.59 -7.21 -3.51
N PRO A 125 12.63 -7.67 -4.77
CA PRO A 125 11.55 -7.47 -5.74
C PRO A 125 10.44 -8.53 -5.68
N PHE A 126 10.38 -9.39 -4.66
CA PHE A 126 9.49 -10.56 -4.67
C PHE A 126 8.62 -10.64 -3.41
N PRO A 127 7.40 -11.19 -3.51
CA PRO A 127 6.52 -11.36 -2.36
C PRO A 127 7.11 -12.32 -1.31
N SER A 128 6.80 -12.06 -0.04
CA SER A 128 7.10 -12.93 1.10
C SER A 128 6.27 -14.22 1.09
N ASP A 129 6.77 -15.26 1.76
CA ASP A 129 6.09 -16.55 2.00
C ASP A 129 5.68 -17.38 0.76
N PHE A 130 6.54 -17.42 -0.26
CA PHE A 130 6.41 -18.37 -1.37
C PHE A 130 6.21 -19.82 -0.88
N GLY A 131 5.22 -20.49 -1.44
CA GLY A 131 5.02 -21.94 -1.28
C GLY A 131 4.18 -22.34 -0.07
N ASN A 132 4.18 -21.54 1.00
CA ASN A 132 3.24 -21.75 2.12
C ASN A 132 1.90 -21.06 1.85
N ASN A 133 1.89 -19.87 1.23
CA ASN A 133 0.69 -19.11 0.83
C ASN A 133 -0.36 -18.95 1.96
N LYS A 134 0.06 -19.02 3.22
CA LYS A 134 -0.80 -18.87 4.42
C LYS A 134 -0.57 -17.55 5.15
N THR A 135 0.59 -16.97 4.98
CA THR A 135 1.08 -15.76 5.65
C THR A 135 1.77 -14.85 4.63
N GLY A 136 2.16 -13.65 5.05
CA GLY A 136 2.86 -12.69 4.20
C GLY A 136 2.05 -12.29 2.96
N ASP A 137 2.75 -11.80 1.95
CA ASP A 137 2.16 -11.26 0.73
C ASP A 137 1.39 -12.34 -0.05
N MET A 138 1.98 -13.54 -0.17
CA MET A 138 1.35 -14.67 -0.84
C MET A 138 0.09 -15.14 -0.11
N GLY A 139 0.08 -15.09 1.23
CA GLY A 139 -1.08 -15.38 2.06
C GLY A 139 -2.20 -14.37 1.86
N ALA A 140 -1.89 -13.07 1.92
CA ALA A 140 -2.85 -12.00 1.68
C ALA A 140 -3.48 -12.09 0.29
N ALA A 141 -2.66 -12.27 -0.76
CA ALA A 141 -3.13 -12.42 -2.13
C ALA A 141 -4.02 -13.66 -2.31
N THR A 142 -3.65 -14.77 -1.69
CA THR A 142 -4.44 -16.02 -1.73
C THR A 142 -5.77 -15.86 -1.02
N HIS A 143 -5.77 -15.30 0.19
CA HIS A 143 -6.97 -15.09 0.99
C HIS A 143 -7.98 -14.22 0.22
N LEU A 144 -7.57 -13.02 -0.20
CA LEU A 144 -8.49 -12.08 -0.85
C LEU A 144 -8.99 -12.59 -2.21
N THR A 145 -8.12 -13.23 -3.01
CA THR A 145 -8.54 -13.87 -4.26
C THR A 145 -9.64 -14.91 -4.01
N ASN A 146 -9.52 -15.70 -2.94
CA ASN A 146 -10.50 -16.72 -2.61
C ASN A 146 -11.80 -16.12 -2.07
N GLU A 147 -11.75 -15.06 -1.26
CA GLU A 147 -12.95 -14.34 -0.81
C GLU A 147 -13.73 -13.74 -1.98
N TYR A 148 -13.04 -13.17 -2.99
CA TYR A 148 -13.70 -12.68 -4.21
C TYR A 148 -14.43 -13.80 -4.96
N ARG A 149 -13.78 -14.95 -5.12
CA ARG A 149 -14.39 -16.13 -5.75
C ARG A 149 -15.61 -16.63 -4.98
N LYS A 150 -15.53 -16.71 -3.65
CA LYS A 150 -16.67 -17.12 -2.79
C LYS A 150 -17.86 -16.17 -2.94
N ARG A 151 -17.61 -14.89 -3.14
CA ARG A 151 -18.62 -13.84 -3.36
C ARG A 151 -19.16 -13.80 -4.80
N GLY A 152 -18.67 -14.65 -5.71
CA GLY A 152 -19.07 -14.64 -7.12
C GLY A 152 -18.51 -13.45 -7.91
N LEU A 153 -17.49 -12.77 -7.39
CA LEU A 153 -16.79 -11.69 -8.09
C LEU A 153 -15.72 -12.30 -9.01
N ASN A 154 -15.96 -12.23 -10.33
CA ASN A 154 -15.12 -12.88 -11.34
C ASN A 154 -13.79 -12.17 -11.59
N THR A 155 -13.62 -10.95 -11.10
CA THR A 155 -12.40 -10.15 -11.25
C THR A 155 -11.75 -9.98 -9.87
N PRO A 156 -10.82 -10.87 -9.47
CA PRO A 156 -10.09 -10.69 -8.22
C PRO A 156 -9.15 -9.48 -8.30
N PRO A 157 -8.74 -8.92 -7.15
CA PRO A 157 -7.79 -7.82 -7.12
C PRO A 157 -6.44 -8.18 -7.75
N GLN A 158 -5.78 -7.19 -8.33
CA GLN A 158 -4.39 -7.28 -8.77
C GLN A 158 -3.45 -6.96 -7.61
N PHE A 159 -2.28 -7.60 -7.57
CA PHE A 159 -1.30 -7.39 -6.50
C PHE A 159 0.06 -7.04 -7.09
N HIS A 160 0.72 -6.04 -6.51
CA HIS A 160 2.06 -5.64 -6.93
C HIS A 160 2.99 -5.33 -5.77
N ILE A 161 4.26 -5.68 -5.95
CA ILE A 161 5.36 -5.16 -5.16
C ILE A 161 5.89 -3.91 -5.86
N TYR A 162 5.94 -2.78 -5.18
CA TYR A 162 6.70 -1.61 -5.64
C TYR A 162 8.13 -1.72 -5.12
N TYR A 163 9.06 -2.17 -5.96
CA TYR A 163 10.45 -2.36 -5.59
C TYR A 163 11.19 -1.03 -5.62
N VAL A 164 11.39 -0.44 -4.45
CA VAL A 164 11.87 0.94 -4.28
C VAL A 164 13.21 1.22 -4.96
N PRO A 165 14.23 0.33 -4.89
CA PRO A 165 15.53 0.58 -5.54
C PRO A 165 15.46 0.76 -7.06
N THR A 166 14.49 0.16 -7.74
CA THR A 166 14.31 0.30 -9.19
C THR A 166 13.03 1.06 -9.57
N GLN A 167 12.22 1.45 -8.58
CA GLN A 167 10.90 2.05 -8.75
C GLN A 167 9.97 1.23 -9.66
N GLN A 168 10.17 -0.09 -9.70
CA GLN A 168 9.39 -1.00 -10.54
C GLN A 168 8.19 -1.55 -9.80
N LYS A 169 7.04 -1.53 -10.45
CA LYS A 169 5.82 -2.20 -10.02
C LYS A 169 5.80 -3.62 -10.58
N ILE A 170 5.94 -4.61 -9.69
CA ILE A 170 6.16 -6.02 -10.04
C ILE A 170 4.92 -6.83 -9.69
N PRO A 171 4.20 -7.39 -10.68
CA PRO A 171 2.95 -8.11 -10.43
C PRO A 171 3.20 -9.47 -9.78
N PHE A 172 2.29 -9.84 -8.88
CA PHE A 172 2.22 -11.18 -8.32
C PHE A 172 0.77 -11.60 -8.06
N GLY A 173 0.57 -12.86 -7.68
CA GLY A 173 -0.73 -13.34 -7.23
C GLY A 173 -0.63 -14.69 -6.54
N SER A 174 -1.79 -15.24 -6.16
CA SER A 174 -1.91 -16.50 -5.38
C SER A 174 -1.21 -17.74 -5.98
N ARG A 175 -0.80 -17.68 -7.26
CA ARG A 175 -0.12 -18.78 -7.97
C ARG A 175 1.33 -18.47 -8.34
N SER A 176 1.83 -17.27 -8.00
CA SER A 176 3.21 -16.87 -8.26
C SER A 176 4.20 -17.78 -7.54
N LYS A 177 5.32 -18.06 -8.21
CA LYS A 177 6.43 -18.87 -7.71
C LYS A 177 7.70 -18.04 -7.71
N ARG A 178 8.67 -18.41 -6.86
CA ARG A 178 9.95 -17.71 -6.76
C ARG A 178 10.65 -17.52 -8.11
N ALA A 179 10.57 -18.52 -8.99
CA ALA A 179 11.16 -18.49 -10.33
C ALA A 179 10.59 -17.39 -11.25
N ASP A 180 9.35 -16.93 -11.02
CA ASP A 180 8.72 -15.88 -11.83
C ASP A 180 9.42 -14.51 -11.67
N PHE A 181 10.24 -14.38 -10.62
CA PHE A 181 10.91 -13.14 -10.23
C PHE A 181 12.41 -13.12 -10.53
N ASN A 182 12.97 -14.18 -11.13
CA ASN A 182 14.40 -14.27 -11.45
C ASN A 182 14.90 -13.20 -12.45
N LYS A 183 13.97 -12.47 -13.07
CA LYS A 183 14.23 -11.43 -14.07
C LYS A 183 14.33 -10.01 -13.48
N PHE A 184 14.07 -9.87 -12.17
CA PHE A 184 14.07 -8.60 -11.45
C PHE A 184 15.27 -8.51 -10.51
#